data_AF-A0A928MQZ3-F1
#
_entry.id   AF-A0A928MQZ3-F1
#
_cell.length_a   1.000
_cell.length_b   1.000
_cell.length_c   1.000
_cell.angle_alpha   90.00
_cell.angle_beta   90.00
_cell.angle_gamma   90.00
#
_symmetry.space_group_name_H-M   'P 1'
#
loop_
_entity.id
_entity.type
_entity.pdbx_description
1 polymer ?
#
loop_
_entity_poly.entity_id
_entity_poly.type
_entity_poly.pdbx_seq_one_letter_code
_entity_poly.pdbx_strand_id
1 'polypeptide(L)'
;MINQINGKKRIFAIACIVLCACAFILQFLPFWSHNGETSSINGYIWLPFTDEHKDLGNWINSQTATPFKIDDILLFPSISMVASAASVILLIINAKSKRAFVLPLICALAGICAYNKPASLFLSNLWPVHMAISVLLLVASIGLAVFCFKKSENA
;
A
#
# COMPACT_ATOMS: atom_id res chain seq x y z
N MET A 1 2.08 -4.51 23.53
CA MET A 1 1.16 -3.36 23.80
C MET A 1 -0.22 -3.51 23.16
N ILE A 2 -0.35 -4.06 21.94
CA ILE A 2 -1.67 -4.27 21.30
C ILE A 2 -2.63 -5.18 22.07
N ASN A 3 -2.10 -6.14 22.84
CA ASN A 3 -2.89 -7.03 23.71
C ASN A 3 -3.61 -6.30 24.86
N GLN A 4 -3.24 -5.05 25.14
CA GLN A 4 -3.87 -4.21 26.17
C GLN A 4 -5.01 -3.33 25.60
N ILE A 5 -5.41 -3.55 24.35
CA ILE A 5 -6.54 -2.86 23.71
C ILE A 5 -7.73 -3.82 23.76
N ASN A 6 -8.86 -3.35 24.29
CA ASN A 6 -10.04 -4.19 24.48
C ASN A 6 -10.98 -4.18 23.27
N GLY A 7 -11.65 -5.31 23.06
CA GLY A 7 -12.80 -5.45 22.17
C GLY A 7 -12.51 -5.15 20.69
N LYS A 8 -13.47 -4.48 20.04
CA LYS A 8 -13.50 -4.24 18.58
C LYS A 8 -12.31 -3.39 18.09
N LYS A 9 -11.79 -2.45 18.89
CA LYS A 9 -10.62 -1.62 18.53
C LYS A 9 -9.38 -2.47 18.22
N ARG A 10 -9.18 -3.57 18.98
CA ARG A 10 -8.05 -4.48 18.77
C ARG A 10 -8.16 -5.22 17.44
N ILE A 11 -9.37 -5.64 17.05
CA ILE A 11 -9.61 -6.32 15.76
C ILE A 11 -9.22 -5.41 14.60
N PHE A 12 -9.68 -4.15 14.61
CA PHE A 12 -9.33 -3.19 13.57
C PHE A 12 -7.84 -2.84 13.56
N ALA A 13 -7.20 -2.71 14.73
CA ALA A 13 -5.76 -2.47 14.82
C ALA A 13 -4.95 -3.64 14.24
N ILE A 14 -5.31 -4.89 14.55
CA ILE A 14 -4.67 -6.08 13.99
C ILE A 14 -4.90 -6.17 12.48
N ALA A 15 -6.13 -5.92 12.01
CA ALA A 15 -6.44 -5.88 10.59
C ALA A 15 -5.57 -4.85 9.85
N CYS A 16 -5.43 -3.64 10.39
CA CYS A 16 -4.54 -2.62 9.82
C CYS A 16 -3.08 -3.09 9.80
N ILE A 17 -2.57 -3.75 10.87
CA ILE A 17 -1.20 -4.28 10.88
C ILE A 17 -1.01 -5.30 9.76
N VAL A 18 -1.90 -6.29 9.66
CA VAL A 18 -1.79 -7.36 8.66
C VAL A 18 -1.88 -6.77 7.25
N LEU A 19 -2.86 -5.90 7.00
CA LEU A 19 -3.05 -5.29 5.69
C LEU A 19 -1.90 -4.34 5.30
N CYS A 20 -1.35 -3.56 6.24
CA CYS A 20 -0.15 -2.76 5.98
C CYS A 20 1.07 -3.63 5.72
N ALA A 21 1.25 -4.74 6.44
CA ALA A 21 2.35 -5.67 6.18
C ALA A 21 2.21 -6.32 4.79
N CYS A 22 1.01 -6.75 4.41
CA CYS A 22 0.74 -7.26 3.07
C CYS A 22 0.99 -6.20 2.00
N ALA A 23 0.50 -4.97 2.20
CA ALA A 23 0.73 -3.86 1.29
C ALA A 23 2.23 -3.57 1.10
N PHE A 24 3.02 -3.59 2.20
CA PHE A 24 4.46 -3.42 2.16
C PHE A 24 5.15 -4.52 1.35
N ILE A 25 4.88 -5.79 1.69
CA ILE A 25 5.52 -6.96 1.04
C ILE A 25 5.21 -7.00 -0.46
N LEU A 26 3.95 -6.74 -0.84
CA LEU A 26 3.51 -6.80 -2.22
C LEU A 26 4.26 -5.83 -3.14
N GLN A 27 4.75 -4.69 -2.64
CA GLN A 27 5.52 -3.76 -3.47
C GLN A 27 6.88 -4.30 -3.92
N PHE A 28 7.37 -5.36 -3.28
CA PHE A 28 8.62 -6.03 -3.61
C PHE A 28 8.41 -7.34 -4.36
N LEU A 29 7.16 -7.82 -4.48
CA LEU A 29 6.86 -9.01 -5.27
C LEU A 29 6.85 -8.69 -6.77
N PRO A 30 7.14 -9.68 -7.64
CA PRO A 30 7.03 -9.53 -9.08
C PRO A 30 5.65 -8.99 -9.47
N PHE A 31 5.61 -7.78 -10.04
CA PHE A 31 4.38 -7.08 -10.37
C PHE A 31 4.16 -7.09 -11.88
N TRP A 32 5.17 -6.71 -12.66
CA TRP A 32 5.14 -6.85 -14.11
C TRP A 32 5.97 -8.06 -14.54
N SER A 33 5.51 -8.71 -15.62
CA SER A 33 6.26 -9.79 -16.27
C SER A 33 6.06 -9.76 -17.77
N HIS A 34 7.15 -9.84 -18.52
CA HIS A 34 7.13 -9.95 -19.97
C HIS A 34 8.36 -10.70 -20.47
N ASN A 35 8.19 -11.67 -21.39
CA ASN A 35 9.27 -12.44 -22.02
C ASN A 35 10.35 -13.01 -21.07
N GLY A 36 9.97 -13.42 -19.86
CA GLY A 36 10.88 -13.96 -18.86
C GLY A 36 11.53 -12.90 -17.94
N GLU A 37 11.38 -11.61 -18.26
CA GLU A 37 11.71 -10.53 -17.34
C GLU A 37 10.57 -10.34 -16.32
N THR A 38 10.95 -10.07 -15.08
CA THR A 38 10.01 -9.73 -14.01
C THR A 38 10.54 -8.57 -13.20
N SER A 39 9.67 -7.63 -12.84
CA SER A 39 10.05 -6.53 -11.95
C SER A 39 8.94 -6.24 -10.95
N SER A 40 9.33 -5.93 -9.72
CA SER A 40 8.44 -5.39 -8.70
C SER A 40 8.26 -3.89 -8.88
N ILE A 41 7.24 -3.30 -8.27
CA ILE A 41 7.03 -1.84 -8.34
C ILE A 41 8.27 -1.11 -7.82
N ASN A 42 8.77 -1.51 -6.65
CA ASN A 42 9.95 -0.89 -6.07
C ASN A 42 11.24 -1.25 -6.84
N GLY A 43 11.36 -2.47 -7.36
CA GLY A 43 12.49 -2.84 -8.22
C GLY A 43 12.59 -1.91 -9.42
N TYR A 44 11.46 -1.67 -10.09
CA TYR A 44 11.40 -0.77 -11.24
C TYR A 44 11.66 0.70 -10.88
N ILE A 45 11.13 1.19 -9.75
CA ILE A 45 11.30 2.58 -9.30
C ILE A 45 12.76 2.89 -8.92
N TRP A 46 13.41 1.99 -8.18
CA TRP A 46 14.73 2.24 -7.60
C TRP A 46 15.89 1.79 -8.49
N LEU A 47 15.62 0.86 -9.40
CA LEU A 47 16.57 0.41 -10.43
C LEU A 47 15.97 0.65 -11.83
N PRO A 48 15.64 1.90 -12.17
CA PRO A 48 15.08 2.18 -13.47
C PRO A 48 16.16 2.03 -14.54
N PHE A 49 15.87 1.25 -15.58
CA PHE A 49 16.68 1.19 -16.80
C PHE A 49 18.11 0.64 -16.64
N THR A 50 18.30 -0.39 -15.82
CA THR A 50 19.35 -1.36 -16.14
C THR A 50 19.05 -1.95 -17.53
N ASP A 51 20.08 -2.36 -18.28
CA ASP A 51 19.88 -2.99 -19.61
C ASP A 51 18.91 -4.19 -19.53
N GLU A 52 18.77 -4.80 -18.36
CA GLU A 52 17.88 -5.90 -17.98
C GLU A 52 16.37 -5.56 -17.91
N HIS A 53 15.96 -4.29 -18.08
CA HIS A 53 14.55 -3.86 -17.98
C HIS A 53 14.08 -3.03 -19.18
N LYS A 54 14.90 -2.90 -20.22
CA LYS A 54 14.56 -2.14 -21.43
C LYS A 54 13.40 -2.76 -22.19
N ASP A 55 13.37 -4.08 -22.30
CA ASP A 55 12.31 -4.79 -23.03
C ASP A 55 10.98 -4.70 -22.30
N LEU A 56 10.98 -4.89 -20.97
CA LEU A 56 9.81 -4.64 -20.13
C LEU A 56 9.30 -3.19 -20.24
N GLY A 57 10.19 -2.20 -20.20
CA GLY A 57 9.83 -0.79 -20.34
C GLY A 57 9.25 -0.46 -21.71
N ASN A 58 9.82 -1.02 -22.79
CA ASN A 58 9.29 -0.89 -24.15
C ASN A 58 7.92 -1.54 -24.29
N TRP A 59 7.73 -2.72 -23.70
CA TRP A 59 6.43 -3.39 -23.69
C TRP A 59 5.39 -2.56 -22.94
N ILE A 60 5.68 -2.06 -21.72
CA ILE A 60 4.77 -1.19 -20.96
C ILE A 60 4.37 0.01 -21.81
N ASN A 61 5.35 0.69 -22.43
CA ASN A 61 5.11 1.83 -23.32
C ASN A 61 4.22 1.47 -24.53
N SER A 62 4.39 0.28 -25.11
CA SER A 62 3.56 -0.18 -26.24
C SER A 62 2.11 -0.43 -25.85
N GLN A 63 1.84 -0.73 -24.57
CA GLN A 63 0.50 -0.99 -24.05
C GLN A 63 -0.20 0.27 -23.53
N THR A 64 0.53 1.38 -23.35
CA THR A 64 -0.01 2.63 -22.83
C THR A 64 -0.11 3.70 -23.90
N ALA A 65 -1.22 4.45 -23.94
CA ALA A 65 -1.44 5.51 -24.93
C ALA A 65 -0.43 6.68 -24.81
N THR A 66 0.18 6.84 -23.63
CA THR A 66 1.21 7.83 -23.36
C THR A 66 2.51 7.14 -22.96
N PRO A 67 3.69 7.71 -23.27
CA PRO A 67 4.96 7.19 -22.79
C PRO A 67 4.94 7.13 -21.27
N PHE A 68 5.16 5.93 -20.75
CA PHE A 68 5.28 5.65 -19.34
C PHE A 68 6.52 6.36 -18.77
N LYS A 69 6.30 7.20 -17.77
CA LYS A 69 7.36 7.85 -17.00
C LYS A 69 7.36 7.32 -15.59
N ILE A 70 8.55 7.11 -15.03
CA ILE A 70 8.69 6.69 -13.63
C ILE A 70 8.08 7.72 -12.69
N ASP A 71 8.15 9.00 -13.03
CA ASP A 71 7.54 10.07 -12.25
C ASP A 71 6.04 9.85 -12.00
N ASP A 72 5.35 9.18 -12.93
CA ASP A 72 3.92 8.85 -12.83
C ASP A 72 3.63 7.77 -11.76
N ILE A 73 4.63 6.92 -11.46
CA ILE A 73 4.53 5.83 -10.49
C ILE A 73 5.45 5.99 -9.27
N LEU A 74 6.25 7.06 -9.18
CA LEU A 74 7.19 7.24 -8.08
C LEU A 74 6.46 7.61 -6.78
N LEU A 75 5.62 8.65 -6.84
CA LEU A 75 5.13 9.32 -5.64
C LEU A 75 4.22 8.43 -4.77
N PHE A 76 3.11 7.95 -5.34
CA PHE A 76 2.08 7.27 -4.54
C PHE A 76 2.51 5.88 -4.03
N PRO A 77 3.15 5.03 -4.84
CA PRO A 77 3.78 3.80 -4.35
C PRO A 77 4.81 4.05 -3.24
N SER A 78 5.67 5.07 -3.37
CA SER A 78 6.66 5.40 -2.33
C SER A 78 6.01 5.86 -1.02
N ILE A 79 4.97 6.70 -1.09
CA ILE A 79 4.19 7.10 0.09
C ILE A 79 3.53 5.87 0.72
N SER A 80 2.91 5.01 -0.09
CA SER A 80 2.30 3.77 0.40
C SER A 80 3.34 2.85 1.05
N MET A 81 4.57 2.79 0.52
CA MET A 81 5.67 2.00 1.08
C MET A 81 6.01 2.47 2.49
N VAL A 82 6.34 3.76 2.61
CA VAL A 82 6.81 4.35 3.88
C VAL A 82 5.67 4.35 4.90
N ALA A 83 4.45 4.71 4.47
CA ALA A 83 3.29 4.72 5.35
C ALA A 83 2.93 3.31 5.84
N SER A 84 3.01 2.28 4.99
CA SER A 84 2.70 0.91 5.39
C SER A 84 3.69 0.37 6.43
N ALA A 85 5.00 0.55 6.21
CA ALA A 85 6.04 0.18 7.17
C ALA A 85 5.89 0.94 8.49
N ALA A 86 5.74 2.27 8.44
CA ALA A 86 5.58 3.10 9.63
C ALA A 86 4.29 2.77 10.39
N SER A 87 3.21 2.39 9.70
CA SER A 87 1.94 1.96 10.30
C SER A 87 2.10 0.69 11.13
N VAL A 88 2.81 -0.31 10.60
CA VAL A 88 3.08 -1.57 11.33
C VAL A 88 3.81 -1.26 12.64
N ILE A 89 4.88 -0.48 12.57
CA ILE A 89 5.68 -0.09 13.75
C ILE A 89 4.81 0.70 14.74
N LEU A 90 4.09 1.72 14.27
CA LEU A 90 3.25 2.57 15.11
C LEU A 90 2.15 1.77 15.81
N LEU A 91 1.50 0.83 15.12
CA LEU A 91 0.41 0.04 15.70
C LEU A 91 0.91 -1.02 16.68
N ILE A 92 2.12 -1.57 16.49
CA ILE A 92 2.72 -2.50 17.46
C ILE A 92 3.06 -1.76 18.77
N ILE A 93 3.65 -0.57 18.65
CA ILE A 93 4.16 0.21 19.79
C ILE A 93 3.06 1.03 20.45
N ASN A 94 2.24 1.74 19.67
CA ASN A 94 1.36 2.80 20.17
C ASN A 94 -0.08 2.75 19.61
N ALA A 95 -0.65 1.55 19.41
CA ALA A 95 -2.04 1.42 18.95
C ALA A 95 -3.11 2.00 19.91
N LYS A 96 -2.74 2.38 21.15
CA LYS A 96 -3.67 3.07 22.07
C LYS A 96 -3.94 4.52 21.67
N SER A 97 -2.99 5.15 20.97
CA SER A 97 -3.08 6.55 20.56
C SER A 97 -4.36 6.85 19.77
N LYS A 98 -4.95 8.04 20.00
CA LYS A 98 -6.09 8.52 19.22
C LYS A 98 -5.75 8.73 17.73
N ARG A 99 -4.46 8.83 17.41
CA ARG A 99 -3.94 9.02 16.04
C ARG A 99 -3.43 7.74 15.40
N ALA A 100 -3.63 6.58 16.02
CA ALA A 100 -3.14 5.29 15.54
C ALA A 100 -3.66 4.91 14.13
N PHE A 101 -4.79 5.48 13.70
CA PHE A 101 -5.38 5.23 12.38
C PHE A 101 -4.77 6.08 11.25
N VAL A 102 -4.02 7.15 11.56
CA VAL A 102 -3.61 8.16 10.58
C VAL A 102 -2.68 7.58 9.51
N LEU A 103 -1.62 6.86 9.92
CA LEU A 103 -0.70 6.26 8.96
C LEU A 103 -1.34 5.13 8.13
N PRO A 104 -2.14 4.22 8.72
CA PRO A 104 -2.92 3.25 7.94
C PRO A 104 -3.84 3.91 6.90
N LEU A 105 -4.48 5.02 7.28
CA LEU A 105 -5.35 5.78 6.38
C LEU A 105 -4.55 6.41 5.23
N ILE A 106 -3.40 7.03 5.52
CA ILE A 106 -2.51 7.58 4.48
C ILE A 106 -2.06 6.47 3.53
N CYS A 107 -1.67 5.31 4.06
CA CYS A 107 -1.28 4.15 3.25
C CYS A 107 -2.42 3.71 2.32
N ALA A 108 -3.65 3.60 2.83
CA ALA A 108 -4.81 3.19 2.05
C ALA A 108 -5.11 4.17 0.90
N LEU A 109 -5.12 5.47 1.20
CA LEU A 109 -5.38 6.51 0.21
C LEU A 109 -4.27 6.60 -0.83
N ALA A 110 -3.01 6.48 -0.41
CA ALA A 110 -1.87 6.46 -1.32
C ALA A 110 -1.95 5.24 -2.26
N GLY A 111 -2.30 4.06 -1.74
CA GLY A 111 -2.52 2.86 -2.55
C GLY A 111 -3.64 3.05 -3.57
N ILE A 112 -4.82 3.51 -3.15
CA ILE A 112 -5.95 3.79 -4.05
C ILE A 112 -5.56 4.79 -5.14
N CYS A 113 -4.86 5.87 -4.79
CA CYS A 113 -4.39 6.87 -5.75
C CYS A 113 -3.34 6.29 -6.72
N ALA A 114 -2.41 5.47 -6.23
CA ALA A 114 -1.42 4.81 -7.07
C ALA A 114 -2.11 3.94 -8.11
N TYR A 115 -2.96 3.01 -7.69
CA TYR A 115 -3.52 1.98 -8.55
C TYR A 115 -4.67 2.45 -9.45
N ASN A 116 -5.08 3.72 -9.40
CA ASN A 116 -6.09 4.30 -10.30
C ASN A 116 -5.54 5.33 -11.30
N LYS A 117 -4.27 5.73 -11.20
CA LYS A 117 -3.71 6.82 -12.02
C LYS A 117 -3.02 6.36 -13.30
N PRO A 118 -1.90 5.62 -13.25
CA PRO A 118 -1.18 5.28 -14.46
C PRO A 118 -1.66 3.95 -15.03
N ALA A 119 -1.93 3.94 -16.34
CA ALA A 119 -2.40 2.75 -17.04
C ALA A 119 -1.44 1.57 -16.95
N SER A 120 -0.14 1.84 -16.79
CA SER A 120 0.91 0.83 -16.61
C SER A 120 0.69 -0.06 -15.39
N LEU A 121 0.05 0.43 -14.33
CA LEU A 121 -0.23 -0.39 -13.15
C LEU A 121 -1.37 -1.38 -13.37
N PHE A 122 -2.26 -1.16 -14.35
CA PHE A 122 -3.31 -2.13 -14.71
C PHE A 122 -2.76 -3.35 -15.47
N LEU A 123 -1.54 -3.26 -16.01
CA LEU A 123 -0.91 -4.34 -16.78
C LEU A 123 -0.45 -5.52 -15.91
N SER A 124 -0.55 -5.38 -14.58
CA SER A 124 -0.18 -6.44 -13.65
C SER A 124 -1.37 -7.30 -13.24
N ASN A 125 -1.14 -8.61 -13.19
CA ASN A 125 -2.10 -9.57 -12.61
C ASN A 125 -2.27 -9.40 -11.09
N LEU A 126 -1.34 -8.72 -10.40
CA LEU A 126 -1.44 -8.40 -8.97
C LEU A 126 -2.16 -7.08 -8.69
N TRP A 127 -2.45 -6.28 -9.72
CA TRP A 127 -3.19 -5.02 -9.56
C TRP A 127 -4.49 -5.16 -8.76
N PRO A 128 -5.38 -6.14 -9.02
CA PRO A 128 -6.61 -6.29 -8.25
C PRO A 128 -6.34 -6.55 -6.76
N VAL A 129 -5.27 -7.28 -6.45
CA VAL A 129 -4.87 -7.62 -5.07
C VAL A 129 -4.40 -6.38 -4.33
N HIS A 130 -3.54 -5.57 -4.97
CA HIS A 130 -3.07 -4.30 -4.44
C HIS A 130 -4.23 -3.31 -4.18
N MET A 131 -5.17 -3.22 -5.13
CA MET A 131 -6.34 -2.37 -4.98
C MET A 131 -7.28 -2.88 -3.86
N ALA A 132 -7.55 -4.19 -3.82
CA ALA A 132 -8.37 -4.81 -2.78
C ALA A 132 -7.79 -4.57 -1.37
N ILE A 133 -6.49 -4.74 -1.19
CA ILE A 133 -5.82 -4.47 0.09
C ILE A 133 -5.93 -3.00 0.46
N SER A 134 -5.77 -2.08 -0.50
CA SER A 134 -5.89 -0.65 -0.25
C SER A 134 -7.31 -0.27 0.21
N VAL A 135 -8.34 -0.85 -0.41
CA VAL A 135 -9.74 -0.65 -0.03
C VAL A 135 -10.05 -1.28 1.35
N LEU A 136 -9.63 -2.51 1.59
CA LEU A 136 -9.81 -3.16 2.89
C LEU A 136 -9.10 -2.41 4.01
N LEU A 137 -7.90 -1.88 3.72
CA LEU A 137 -7.14 -1.06 4.67
C LEU A 137 -7.86 0.26 4.94
N LEU A 138 -8.50 0.87 3.94
CA LEU A 138 -9.34 2.07 4.14
C LEU A 138 -10.48 1.76 5.11
N VAL A 139 -11.23 0.68 4.87
CA VAL A 139 -12.33 0.26 5.75
C VAL A 139 -11.83 -0.02 7.17
N ALA A 140 -10.72 -0.74 7.31
CA ALA A 140 -10.14 -1.06 8.60
C ALA A 140 -9.67 0.21 9.34
N SER A 141 -9.08 1.17 8.62
CA SER A 141 -8.60 2.44 9.16
C SER A 141 -9.74 3.34 9.62
N ILE A 142 -10.84 3.40 8.85
CA ILE A 142 -12.06 4.11 9.25
C ILE A 142 -12.67 3.46 10.50
N GLY A 143 -12.77 2.12 10.54
CA GLY A 143 -13.20 1.39 11.71
C GLY A 143 -12.35 1.73 12.94
N LEU A 144 -11.02 1.69 12.80
CA LEU A 144 -10.09 2.07 13.87
C LEU A 144 -10.28 3.54 14.31
N ALA A 145 -10.49 4.47 13.37
CA ALA A 145 -10.75 5.87 13.66
C ALA A 145 -12.01 6.05 14.51
N VAL A 146 -13.11 5.41 14.13
CA VAL A 146 -14.38 5.44 14.89
C VAL A 146 -14.16 5.00 16.34
N PHE A 147 -13.43 3.90 16.57
CA PHE A 147 -13.15 3.42 17.93
C PHE A 147 -12.07 4.23 18.67
N CYS A 148 -11.26 5.03 17.98
CA CYS A 148 -10.33 5.97 18.60
C CYS A 148 -11.03 7.25 19.09
N PHE A 149 -12.14 7.64 18.44
CA PHE A 149 -12.91 8.83 18.80
C PHE A 149 -14.18 8.54 19.59
N LYS A 150 -14.66 7.30 19.61
CA LYS A 150 -15.78 6.91 20.49
C LYS A 150 -15.34 7.16 21.93
N LYS A 151 -15.96 8.20 22.53
CA LYS A 151 -15.70 8.67 23.89
C LYS A 151 -15.84 7.45 24.82
N SER A 152 -14.97 7.37 25.82
CA SER A 152 -15.22 6.54 27.00
C SER A 152 -16.48 7.09 27.65
N GLU A 153 -17.66 6.68 27.19
CA GLU A 153 -18.95 7.07 27.77
C GLU A 153 -19.23 6.37 29.10
N ASN A 154 -18.28 5.55 29.60
CA ASN A 154 -18.37 4.86 30.88
C ASN A 154 -17.15 5.18 31.76
N ALA A 155 -16.90 6.45 32.07
CA ALA A 155 -16.01 6.86 33.15
C ALA A 155 -16.72 7.90 34.02
#